data_AF-A0A8S1S340-F1
#
_entry.id   AF-A0A8S1S340-F1
#
_cell.length_a   1.000
_cell.length_b   1.000
_cell.length_c   1.000
_cell.angle_alpha   90.00
_cell.angle_beta   90.00
_cell.angle_gamma   90.00
#
_symmetry.space_group_name_H-M   'P 1'
#
loop_
_entity.id
_entity.type
_entity.pdbx_description
1 polymer ?
#
loop_
_entity_poly.entity_id
_entity_poly.type
_entity_poly.pdbx_seq_one_letter_code
_entity_poly.pdbx_strand_id
1 'polypeptide(L)'
;MQSILSQCGALDEEFLILVPTIETMVQELSVVSREFVSSKLEFLKKYSTSLKSSQIDARIHRNQQTRNLIEYVKMHRQSKTKSVSQICTSKHKQKFHTDSGWSGIQNCYSTSCSTIQTSEFTAVSQQKNNKTISIKTLKQLITKQKKHQQKTNEQIFRLINKCMNLISENSHLYPQYPSLLEEYKNIRQNNSSLEQKLNLEKKSQQVKENFKKLMQSQESFKSYLNSVI
;
A
#
# COMPACT_ATOMS: atom_id res chain seq x y z
N MET A 1 -29.03 29.67 5.35
CA MET A 1 -27.73 29.32 4.71
C MET A 1 -26.62 29.87 5.59
N GLN A 2 -25.60 29.07 5.92
CA GLN A 2 -24.38 29.62 6.51
C GLN A 2 -23.54 30.28 5.40
N SER A 3 -22.87 31.39 5.72
CA SER A 3 -21.94 32.03 4.78
C SER A 3 -20.70 31.17 4.55
N ILE A 4 -20.17 31.15 3.33
CA ILE A 4 -18.91 30.45 2.98
C ILE A 4 -17.77 30.89 3.92
N LEU A 5 -17.74 32.16 4.32
CA LEU A 5 -16.74 32.68 5.27
C LEU A 5 -16.86 32.05 6.67
N SER A 6 -18.08 31.80 7.14
CA SER A 6 -18.35 31.13 8.42
C SER A 6 -17.96 29.64 8.36
N GLN A 7 -18.20 28.98 7.23
CA GLN A 7 -17.77 27.59 7.00
C GLN A 7 -16.24 27.46 6.93
N CYS A 8 -15.57 28.40 6.24
CA CYS A 8 -14.10 28.49 6.24
C CYS A 8 -13.54 28.72 7.65
N GLY A 9 -14.16 29.60 8.45
CA GLY A 9 -13.77 29.83 9.84
C GLY A 9 -13.84 28.58 10.70
N ALA A 10 -14.98 27.86 10.66
CA ALA A 10 -15.14 26.60 11.41
C ALA A 10 -14.11 25.52 11.01
N LEU A 11 -13.74 25.45 9.72
CA LEU A 11 -12.68 24.54 9.25
C LEU A 11 -11.28 24.99 9.71
N ASP A 12 -11.03 26.28 9.85
CA ASP A 12 -9.77 26.82 10.36
C ASP A 12 -9.64 26.59 11.89
N GLU A 13 -10.73 26.73 12.65
CA GLU A 13 -10.81 26.32 14.06
C GLU A 13 -10.58 24.81 14.25
N GLU A 14 -11.22 23.97 13.43
CA GLU A 14 -10.99 22.51 13.47
C GLU A 14 -9.50 22.17 13.24
N PHE A 15 -8.84 22.82 12.28
CA PHE A 15 -7.42 22.62 12.02
C PHE A 15 -6.55 23.00 13.23
N LEU A 16 -6.87 24.11 13.90
CA LEU A 16 -6.17 24.55 15.12
C LEU A 16 -6.34 23.57 16.30
N ILE A 17 -7.43 22.79 16.35
CA ILE A 17 -7.64 21.74 17.36
C ILE A 17 -6.89 20.43 16.99
N LEU A 18 -6.86 20.08 15.69
CA LEU A 18 -6.20 18.85 15.21
C LEU A 18 -4.66 18.92 15.33
N VAL A 19 -4.06 20.09 15.14
CA VAL A 19 -2.59 20.26 15.16
C VAL A 19 -1.96 19.89 16.52
N PRO A 20 -2.38 20.45 17.67
CA PRO A 20 -1.83 20.07 18.99
C PRO A 20 -2.06 18.58 19.34
N THR A 21 -3.15 18.00 18.83
CA THR A 21 -3.45 16.57 19.00
C THR A 21 -2.36 15.71 18.36
N ILE A 22 -1.88 16.08 17.16
CA ILE A 22 -0.77 15.40 16.49
C ILE A 22 0.53 15.61 17.27
N GLU A 23 0.86 16.85 17.63
CA GLU A 23 2.11 17.19 18.31
C GLU A 23 2.29 16.44 19.64
N THR A 24 1.19 16.24 20.38
CA THR A 24 1.16 15.45 21.61
C THR A 24 1.49 13.97 21.35
N MET A 25 0.90 13.37 20.31
CA MET A 25 1.07 11.94 19.99
C MET A 25 2.39 11.61 19.26
N VAL A 26 3.00 12.59 18.57
CA VAL A 26 4.25 12.42 17.81
C VAL A 26 5.44 11.98 18.68
N GLN A 27 5.43 12.30 19.98
CA GLN A 27 6.49 11.90 20.91
C GLN A 27 6.56 10.38 21.17
N GLU A 28 5.52 9.65 20.80
CA GLU A 28 5.40 8.19 21.03
C GLU A 28 5.65 7.38 19.74
N LEU A 29 6.10 8.05 18.69
CA LEU A 29 6.51 7.44 17.41
C LEU A 29 8.00 7.10 17.38
N SER A 30 8.32 6.11 16.55
CA SER A 30 9.69 5.85 16.09
C SER A 30 10.30 7.10 15.42
N VAL A 31 11.62 7.22 15.42
CA VAL A 31 12.32 8.39 14.83
C VAL A 31 11.90 8.64 13.38
N VAL A 32 11.86 7.60 12.55
CA VAL A 32 11.45 7.71 11.13
C VAL A 32 9.99 8.12 10.98
N SER A 33 9.08 7.55 11.77
CA SER A 33 7.66 7.93 11.76
C SER A 33 7.44 9.35 12.27
N ARG A 34 8.24 9.79 13.24
CA ARG A 34 8.24 11.14 13.82
C ARG A 34 8.68 12.18 12.79
N GLU A 35 9.80 11.97 12.11
CA GLU A 35 10.30 12.85 11.03
C GLU A 35 9.27 13.00 9.91
N PHE A 36 8.70 11.88 9.45
CA PHE A 36 7.64 11.89 8.43
C PHE A 36 6.42 12.71 8.86
N VAL A 37 5.90 12.47 10.07
CA VAL A 37 4.72 13.17 10.58
C VAL A 37 5.01 14.65 10.80
N SER A 38 6.16 15.01 11.37
CA SER A 38 6.59 16.40 11.57
C SER A 38 6.70 17.16 10.25
N SER A 39 7.38 16.57 9.24
CA SER A 39 7.50 17.16 7.90
C SER A 39 6.14 17.35 7.23
N LYS A 40 5.25 16.35 7.32
CA LYS A 40 3.90 16.44 6.75
C LYS A 40 3.03 17.48 7.47
N LEU A 41 3.14 17.59 8.80
CA LEU A 41 2.43 18.58 9.60
C LEU A 41 2.92 20.01 9.30
N GLU A 42 4.23 20.22 9.16
CA GLU A 42 4.80 21.51 8.79
C GLU A 42 4.35 21.96 7.39
N PHE A 43 4.30 21.03 6.42
CA PHE A 43 3.71 21.29 5.10
C PHE A 43 2.23 21.72 5.22
N LEU A 44 1.42 21.03 6.03
CA LEU A 44 0.00 21.38 6.21
C LEU A 44 -0.17 22.75 6.90
N LYS A 45 0.71 23.13 7.84
CA LYS A 45 0.74 24.47 8.44
C LYS A 45 1.05 25.56 7.40
N LYS A 46 2.11 25.39 6.60
CA LYS A 46 2.48 26.32 5.51
C LYS A 46 1.38 26.43 4.45
N TYR A 47 0.80 25.30 4.05
CA TYR A 47 -0.35 25.26 3.15
C TYR A 47 -1.54 26.04 3.72
N SER A 48 -1.87 25.85 5.00
CA SER A 48 -2.93 26.61 5.68
C SER A 48 -2.74 28.12 5.58
N THR A 49 -1.52 28.63 5.79
CA THR A 49 -1.23 30.08 5.67
C THR A 49 -1.35 30.63 4.25
N SER A 50 -1.33 29.77 3.23
CA SER A 50 -1.47 30.16 1.82
C SER A 50 -2.92 30.19 1.29
N LEU A 51 -3.90 29.74 2.09
CA LEU A 51 -5.29 29.63 1.65
C LEU A 51 -6.02 30.97 1.68
N LYS A 52 -6.55 31.38 0.53
CA LYS A 52 -7.47 32.53 0.41
C LYS A 52 -8.77 32.23 1.17
N SER A 53 -9.43 33.26 1.68
CA SER A 53 -10.63 33.15 2.52
C SER A 53 -11.82 32.42 1.88
N SER A 54 -11.93 32.42 0.55
CA SER A 54 -13.00 31.74 -0.21
C SER A 54 -12.73 30.27 -0.53
N GLN A 55 -11.52 29.74 -0.28
CA GLN A 55 -11.14 28.38 -0.67
C GLN A 55 -11.60 27.34 0.37
N ILE A 56 -12.89 26.98 0.32
CA ILE A 56 -13.50 26.01 1.24
C ILE A 56 -13.00 24.58 1.00
N ASP A 57 -12.98 24.10 -0.25
CA ASP A 57 -12.55 22.73 -0.58
C ASP A 57 -11.09 22.46 -0.20
N ALA A 58 -10.25 23.48 -0.30
CA ALA A 58 -8.86 23.43 0.11
C ALA A 58 -8.71 23.24 1.63
N ARG A 59 -9.59 23.85 2.43
CA ARG A 59 -9.66 23.66 3.89
C ARG A 59 -10.21 22.28 4.25
N ILE A 60 -11.27 21.83 3.58
CA ILE A 60 -11.80 20.46 3.74
C ILE A 60 -10.69 19.43 3.48
N HIS A 61 -9.96 19.58 2.37
CA HIS A 61 -8.84 18.70 2.04
C HIS A 61 -7.69 18.79 3.07
N ARG A 62 -7.30 19.99 3.52
CA ARG A 62 -6.31 20.17 4.61
C ARG A 62 -6.74 19.42 5.87
N ASN A 63 -7.99 19.61 6.30
CA ASN A 63 -8.50 18.98 7.53
C ASN A 63 -8.54 17.46 7.38
N GLN A 64 -8.99 16.94 6.23
CA GLN A 64 -8.97 15.49 5.98
C GLN A 64 -7.55 14.92 5.98
N GLN A 65 -6.57 15.59 5.35
CA GLN A 65 -5.16 15.19 5.41
C GLN A 65 -4.62 15.19 6.85
N THR A 66 -5.09 16.13 7.68
CA THR A 66 -4.71 16.24 9.10
C THR A 66 -5.34 15.11 9.94
N ARG A 67 -6.61 14.76 9.71
CA ARG A 67 -7.28 13.60 10.33
C ARG A 67 -6.60 12.28 9.94
N ASN A 68 -6.30 12.09 8.65
CA ASN A 68 -5.56 10.93 8.15
C ASN A 68 -4.17 10.81 8.81
N LEU A 69 -3.52 11.95 9.09
CA LEU A 69 -2.24 11.98 9.80
C LEU A 69 -2.40 11.51 11.26
N ILE A 70 -3.47 11.89 11.97
CA ILE A 70 -3.79 11.37 13.31
C ILE A 70 -4.00 9.84 13.27
N GLU A 71 -4.70 9.32 12.28
CA GLU A 71 -4.89 7.87 12.12
C GLU A 71 -3.56 7.14 11.90
N TYR A 72 -2.69 7.68 11.04
CA TYR A 72 -1.33 7.18 10.85
C TYR A 72 -0.56 7.16 12.18
N VAL A 73 -0.61 8.25 12.96
CA VAL A 73 0.06 8.30 14.28
C VAL A 73 -0.49 7.23 15.22
N LYS A 74 -1.81 7.04 15.29
CA LYS A 74 -2.44 5.99 16.12
C LYS A 74 -1.95 4.59 15.73
N MET A 75 -1.85 4.28 14.44
CA MET A 75 -1.39 2.98 13.93
C MET A 75 0.12 2.73 14.12
N HIS A 76 0.92 3.79 14.25
CA HIS A 76 2.39 3.71 14.38
C HIS A 76 2.93 4.07 15.78
N ARG A 77 2.04 4.34 16.76
CA ARG A 77 2.39 4.60 18.15
C ARG A 77 3.07 3.38 18.78
N GLN A 78 4.23 3.58 19.40
CA GLN A 78 4.88 2.54 20.17
C GLN A 78 4.12 2.32 21.49
N SER A 79 3.40 1.21 21.58
CA SER A 79 2.62 0.85 22.77
C SER A 79 3.53 0.67 23.99
N LYS A 80 3.56 1.68 24.89
CA LYS A 80 4.05 1.51 26.25
C LYS A 80 3.03 0.67 27.04
N THR A 81 3.14 -0.66 26.94
CA THR A 81 2.37 -1.60 27.78
C THR A 81 2.77 -1.46 29.25
N LYS A 82 2.11 -0.55 29.97
CA LYS A 82 2.05 -0.59 31.43
C LYS A 82 1.21 -1.81 31.81
N SER A 83 1.84 -2.83 32.39
CA SER A 83 1.17 -4.04 32.85
C SER A 83 0.34 -3.76 34.10
N VAL A 84 -0.95 -3.47 33.90
CA VAL A 84 -1.96 -3.54 34.98
C VAL A 84 -2.49 -4.96 35.00
N SER A 85 -1.91 -5.79 35.87
CA SER A 85 -2.22 -7.22 35.97
C SER A 85 -2.31 -7.67 37.42
N GLN A 86 -3.48 -7.43 38.03
CA GLN A 86 -3.89 -8.07 39.28
C GLN A 86 -5.42 -8.12 39.33
N ILE A 87 -5.98 -9.33 39.20
CA ILE A 87 -7.16 -9.89 39.89
C ILE A 87 -7.18 -11.39 39.52
N CYS A 88 -7.05 -12.26 40.53
CA CYS A 88 -7.30 -13.70 40.42
C CYS A 88 -8.83 -13.93 40.56
N THR A 89 -9.45 -15.10 40.33
CA THR A 89 -9.05 -16.52 40.35
C THR A 89 -9.78 -17.25 39.18
N SER A 90 -9.77 -18.58 38.97
CA SER A 90 -9.27 -19.71 39.74
C SER A 90 -8.64 -20.80 38.83
N LYS A 91 -9.11 -22.05 38.89
CA LYS A 91 -8.70 -23.20 38.07
C LYS A 91 -9.89 -24.16 37.94
N HIS A 92 -10.14 -24.70 36.74
CA HIS A 92 -10.56 -26.10 36.64
C HIS A 92 -10.08 -26.72 35.33
N LYS A 93 -9.41 -27.88 35.42
CA LYS A 93 -9.17 -28.76 34.27
C LYS A 93 -10.35 -29.72 34.15
N GLN A 94 -10.81 -30.00 32.94
CA GLN A 94 -11.41 -31.29 32.57
C GLN A 94 -10.84 -31.74 31.22
N LYS A 95 -10.85 -33.06 30.98
CA LYS A 95 -10.26 -33.70 29.80
C LYS A 95 -11.35 -34.41 28.99
N PHE A 96 -11.00 -34.65 27.72
CA PHE A 96 -11.41 -35.76 26.85
C PHE A 96 -12.61 -35.62 25.88
N HIS A 97 -12.39 -36.37 24.78
CA HIS A 97 -13.27 -36.86 23.71
C HIS A 97 -13.73 -35.92 22.58
N THR A 98 -13.32 -36.34 21.38
CA THR A 98 -13.99 -36.16 20.10
C THR A 98 -15.22 -37.08 20.04
N ASP A 99 -16.36 -36.58 19.55
CA ASP A 99 -17.02 -37.11 18.34
C ASP A 99 -18.32 -36.37 18.02
N SER A 100 -18.60 -36.24 16.70
CA SER A 100 -19.88 -35.99 16.03
C SER A 100 -20.91 -34.98 16.60
N GLY A 101 -21.37 -34.05 15.75
CA GLY A 101 -22.67 -33.38 15.95
C GLY A 101 -22.78 -32.03 15.25
N TRP A 102 -23.71 -31.91 14.30
CA TRP A 102 -24.07 -30.61 13.71
C TRP A 102 -24.99 -29.84 14.67
N SER A 103 -24.65 -28.58 14.96
CA SER A 103 -25.62 -27.54 15.30
C SER A 103 -25.16 -26.22 14.71
N GLY A 104 -26.02 -25.56 13.92
CA GLY A 104 -25.66 -24.35 13.18
C GLY A 104 -26.04 -23.05 13.89
N ILE A 105 -25.66 -21.92 13.28
CA ILE A 105 -26.16 -20.55 13.53
C ILE A 105 -25.73 -20.03 14.92
N GLN A 106 -24.78 -19.08 15.08
CA GLN A 106 -24.80 -17.72 14.51
C GLN A 106 -23.47 -16.98 14.73
N ASN A 107 -23.19 -16.00 13.86
CA ASN A 107 -22.23 -14.89 13.97
C ASN A 107 -21.36 -14.73 15.24
N CYS A 108 -20.03 -14.77 15.05
CA CYS A 108 -19.16 -13.61 15.32
C CYS A 108 -17.72 -13.83 14.78
N TYR A 109 -17.17 -12.84 14.08
CA TYR A 109 -15.77 -12.83 13.67
C TYR A 109 -14.86 -12.70 14.90
N SER A 110 -14.45 -13.83 15.45
CA SER A 110 -13.47 -13.94 16.53
C SER A 110 -12.13 -14.39 15.95
N THR A 111 -11.40 -13.45 15.34
CA THR A 111 -10.05 -13.73 14.85
C THR A 111 -9.15 -14.01 16.06
N SER A 112 -8.74 -15.27 16.17
CA SER A 112 -8.09 -15.84 17.35
C SER A 112 -6.75 -15.16 17.62
N CYS A 113 -6.70 -14.34 18.66
CA CYS A 113 -5.44 -13.87 19.23
C CYS A 113 -4.86 -15.00 20.10
N SER A 114 -3.91 -15.75 19.56
CA SER A 114 -3.26 -16.85 20.27
C SER A 114 -2.34 -16.33 21.38
N THR A 115 -2.91 -16.20 22.58
CA THR A 115 -2.17 -15.91 23.81
C THR A 115 -1.21 -17.07 24.12
N ILE A 116 0.08 -16.82 23.96
CA ILE A 116 1.13 -17.74 24.40
C ILE A 116 1.10 -17.80 25.92
N GLN A 117 0.62 -18.92 26.47
CA GLN A 117 0.73 -19.22 27.89
C GLN A 117 2.21 -19.45 28.25
N THR A 118 2.84 -18.47 28.89
CA THR A 118 4.12 -18.69 29.55
C THR A 118 3.89 -19.43 30.87
N SER A 119 3.98 -20.76 30.83
CA SER A 119 4.29 -21.53 32.03
C SER A 119 5.75 -21.26 32.41
N GLU A 120 5.98 -20.58 33.53
CA GLU A 120 7.30 -20.49 34.13
C GLU A 120 7.70 -21.88 34.66
N PHE A 121 8.62 -22.56 33.95
CA PHE A 121 9.82 -23.16 34.54
C PHE A 121 10.78 -23.63 33.43
N THR A 122 12.09 -23.39 33.63
CA THR A 122 13.24 -23.97 32.90
C THR A 122 13.25 -23.92 31.35
N ALA A 123 13.88 -22.89 30.75
CA ALA A 123 14.26 -22.91 29.32
C ALA A 123 15.42 -21.95 28.91
N VAL A 124 16.63 -22.13 29.45
CA VAL A 124 17.85 -21.40 28.98
C VAL A 124 18.23 -21.76 27.52
N SER A 125 17.61 -22.79 26.93
CA SER A 125 17.92 -23.29 25.58
C SER A 125 17.22 -22.55 24.42
N GLN A 126 16.11 -21.82 24.64
CA GLN A 126 15.28 -21.31 23.52
C GLN A 126 15.78 -19.99 22.88
N GLN A 127 16.68 -19.25 23.52
CA GLN A 127 17.05 -17.89 23.09
C GLN A 127 17.73 -17.81 21.71
N LYS A 128 18.42 -18.89 21.26
CA LYS A 128 19.03 -18.97 19.92
C LYS A 128 17.98 -19.12 18.80
N ASN A 129 16.86 -19.80 19.05
CA ASN A 129 15.82 -19.98 18.04
C ASN A 129 15.05 -18.68 17.76
N ASN A 130 14.72 -17.90 18.80
CA ASN A 130 13.95 -16.66 18.62
C ASN A 130 14.68 -15.59 17.78
N LYS A 131 16.01 -15.45 17.95
CA LYS A 131 16.83 -14.59 17.07
C LYS A 131 16.76 -15.05 15.60
N THR A 132 16.82 -16.36 15.38
CA THR A 132 16.79 -16.97 14.04
C THR A 132 15.41 -16.81 13.36
N ILE A 133 14.33 -16.92 14.13
CA ILE A 133 12.94 -16.68 13.67
C ILE A 133 12.76 -15.19 13.29
N SER A 134 13.21 -14.26 14.15
CA SER A 134 13.16 -12.82 13.87
C SER A 134 13.88 -12.43 12.57
N ILE A 135 15.09 -12.96 12.34
CA ILE A 135 15.85 -12.71 11.11
C ILE A 135 15.15 -13.29 9.87
N LYS A 136 14.52 -14.48 9.98
CA LYS A 136 13.72 -15.05 8.88
C LYS A 136 12.52 -14.18 8.53
N THR A 137 11.78 -13.68 9.52
CA THR A 137 10.65 -12.77 9.32
C THR A 137 11.10 -11.45 8.70
N LEU A 138 12.19 -10.85 9.19
CA LEU A 138 12.73 -9.60 8.62
C LEU A 138 13.17 -9.78 7.16
N LYS A 139 13.86 -10.88 6.82
CA LYS A 139 14.20 -11.23 5.44
C LYS A 139 12.95 -11.36 4.56
N GLN A 140 11.90 -12.04 5.03
CA GLN A 140 10.64 -12.16 4.30
C GLN A 140 9.95 -10.81 4.06
N LEU A 141 9.94 -9.91 5.04
CA LEU A 141 9.38 -8.56 4.92
C LEU A 141 10.16 -7.73 3.88
N ILE A 142 11.49 -7.75 3.94
CA ILE A 142 12.35 -7.09 2.95
C ILE A 142 12.12 -7.67 1.54
N THR A 143 11.98 -8.99 1.40
CA THR A 143 11.66 -9.62 0.10
C THR A 143 10.27 -9.20 -0.40
N LYS A 144 9.25 -9.12 0.46
CA LYS A 144 7.91 -8.62 0.09
C LYS A 144 7.96 -7.17 -0.37
N GLN A 145 8.68 -6.29 0.34
CA GLN A 145 8.84 -4.88 -0.01
C GLN A 145 9.58 -4.72 -1.35
N LYS A 146 10.70 -5.44 -1.56
CA LYS A 146 11.45 -5.42 -2.83
C LYS A 146 10.59 -5.90 -4.00
N LYS A 147 9.80 -6.97 -3.83
CA LYS A 147 8.84 -7.44 -4.85
C LYS A 147 7.76 -6.39 -5.16
N HIS A 148 7.26 -5.68 -4.15
CA HIS A 148 6.28 -4.61 -4.37
C HIS A 148 6.89 -3.44 -5.13
N GLN A 149 8.08 -2.95 -4.71
CA GLN A 149 8.79 -1.88 -5.42
C GLN A 149 9.11 -2.27 -6.87
N GLN A 150 9.56 -3.50 -7.11
CA GLN A 150 9.81 -4.00 -8.47
C GLN A 150 8.54 -3.97 -9.33
N LYS A 151 7.38 -4.41 -8.79
CA LYS A 151 6.09 -4.35 -9.50
C LYS A 151 5.65 -2.90 -9.78
N THR A 152 5.85 -1.98 -8.83
CA THR A 152 5.55 -0.56 -9.02
C THR A 152 6.46 0.07 -10.09
N ASN A 153 7.76 -0.23 -10.06
CA ASN A 153 8.71 0.25 -11.07
C ASN A 153 8.39 -0.29 -12.47
N GLU A 154 7.97 -1.55 -12.60
CA GLU A 154 7.48 -2.14 -13.85
C GLU A 154 6.24 -1.40 -14.39
N GLN A 155 5.29 -1.02 -13.52
CA GLN A 155 4.11 -0.26 -13.90
C GLN A 155 4.45 1.16 -14.36
N ILE A 156 5.34 1.85 -13.64
CA ILE A 156 5.82 3.20 -14.00
C ILE A 156 6.59 3.14 -15.34
N PHE A 157 7.48 2.16 -15.52
CA PHE A 157 8.23 2.00 -16.77
C PHE A 157 7.31 1.71 -17.95
N ARG A 158 6.27 0.88 -17.79
CA ARG A 158 5.22 0.69 -18.81
C ARG A 158 4.47 1.99 -19.13
N LEU A 159 4.15 2.81 -18.13
CA LEU A 159 3.47 4.09 -18.34
C LEU A 159 4.36 5.06 -19.12
N ILE A 160 5.63 5.22 -18.76
CA ILE A 160 6.61 6.06 -19.47
C ILE A 160 6.71 5.64 -20.94
N ASN A 161 6.84 4.34 -21.23
CA ASN A 161 6.85 3.82 -22.61
C ASN A 161 5.56 4.17 -23.38
N LYS A 162 4.38 4.09 -22.74
CA LYS A 162 3.10 4.47 -23.37
C LYS A 162 3.02 5.97 -23.65
N CYS A 163 3.36 6.81 -22.66
CA CYS A 163 3.36 8.26 -22.81
C CYS A 163 4.31 8.69 -23.93
N MET A 164 5.52 8.13 -23.97
CA MET A 164 6.49 8.51 -25.00
C MET A 164 6.05 8.09 -26.41
N ASN A 165 5.39 6.93 -26.56
CA ASN A 165 4.80 6.54 -27.84
C ASN A 165 3.74 7.56 -28.31
N LEU A 166 2.78 7.91 -27.45
CA LEU A 166 1.71 8.89 -27.76
C LEU A 166 2.25 10.28 -28.12
N ILE A 167 3.33 10.71 -27.44
CA ILE A 167 4.00 11.98 -27.74
C ILE A 167 4.76 11.88 -29.07
N SER A 168 5.38 10.72 -29.39
CA SER A 168 6.12 10.54 -30.64
C SER A 168 5.25 10.66 -31.89
N GLU A 169 4.01 10.15 -31.83
CA GLU A 169 2.99 10.27 -32.88
C GLU A 169 2.63 11.74 -33.20
N ASN A 170 2.79 12.64 -32.21
CA ASN A 170 2.45 14.05 -32.30
C ASN A 170 3.68 14.96 -32.10
N SER A 171 4.89 14.43 -32.34
CA SER A 171 6.17 15.06 -31.97
C SER A 171 6.37 16.49 -32.51
N HIS A 172 5.78 16.82 -33.65
CA HIS A 172 5.79 18.16 -34.24
C HIS A 172 5.05 19.23 -33.41
N LEU A 173 4.14 18.83 -32.51
CA LEU A 173 3.43 19.73 -31.59
C LEU A 173 4.20 20.03 -30.31
N TYR A 174 5.35 19.37 -30.08
CA TYR A 174 6.09 19.43 -28.82
C TYR A 174 7.54 19.89 -29.06
N PRO A 175 7.85 21.20 -28.97
CA PRO A 175 9.21 21.72 -29.17
C PRO A 175 10.29 21.09 -28.26
N GLN A 176 9.88 20.59 -27.10
CA GLN A 176 10.74 19.93 -26.10
C GLN A 176 10.99 18.43 -26.40
N TYR A 177 10.37 17.87 -27.43
CA TYR A 177 10.45 16.45 -27.78
C TYR A 177 11.89 15.91 -27.93
N PRO A 178 12.87 16.64 -28.53
CA PRO A 178 14.24 16.15 -28.62
C PRO A 178 14.90 15.91 -27.25
N SER A 179 14.71 16.83 -26.29
CA SER A 179 15.23 16.71 -24.92
C SER A 179 14.55 15.55 -24.18
N LEU A 180 13.22 15.46 -24.29
CA LEU A 180 12.44 14.38 -23.68
C LEU A 180 12.82 13.00 -24.23
N LEU A 181 13.15 12.91 -25.52
CA LEU A 181 13.63 11.69 -26.17
C LEU A 181 15.02 11.26 -25.65
N GLU A 182 15.89 12.20 -25.31
CA GLU A 182 17.20 11.93 -24.71
C GLU A 182 17.07 11.43 -23.27
N GLU A 183 16.29 12.11 -22.43
CA GLU A 183 15.95 11.65 -21.07
C GLU A 183 15.32 10.26 -21.08
N TYR A 184 14.39 10.00 -22.00
CA TYR A 184 13.77 8.69 -22.18
C TYR A 184 14.77 7.59 -22.58
N LYS A 185 15.74 7.89 -23.47
CA LYS A 185 16.83 6.96 -23.81
C LYS A 185 17.69 6.64 -22.58
N ASN A 186 18.02 7.64 -21.77
CA ASN A 186 18.79 7.45 -20.53
C ASN A 186 18.01 6.61 -19.50
N ILE A 187 16.70 6.86 -19.33
CA ILE A 187 15.81 6.05 -18.48
C ILE A 187 15.78 4.59 -18.95
N ARG A 188 15.72 4.34 -20.26
CA ARG A 188 15.77 2.98 -20.84
C ARG A 188 17.09 2.26 -20.59
N GLN A 189 18.23 2.91 -20.87
CA GLN A 189 19.55 2.35 -20.63
C GLN A 189 19.76 1.96 -19.15
N ASN A 190 19.38 2.86 -18.24
CA ASN A 190 19.45 2.63 -16.79
C ASN A 190 18.49 1.54 -16.28
N ASN A 191 17.52 1.10 -17.08
CA ASN A 191 16.50 0.11 -16.72
C ASN A 191 16.42 -1.04 -17.75
N SER A 192 17.56 -1.44 -18.32
CA SER A 192 17.67 -2.45 -19.39
C SER A 192 16.93 -3.77 -19.09
N SER A 193 16.90 -4.22 -17.83
CA SER A 193 16.17 -5.43 -17.40
C SER A 193 14.64 -5.29 -17.49
N LEU A 194 14.10 -4.08 -17.23
CA LEU A 194 12.67 -3.78 -17.39
C LEU A 194 12.31 -3.70 -18.88
N GLU A 195 13.20 -3.15 -19.70
CA GLU A 195 13.03 -3.14 -21.16
C GLU A 195 13.02 -4.55 -21.75
N GLN A 196 13.98 -5.40 -21.39
CA GLN A 196 14.02 -6.80 -21.83
C GLN A 196 12.73 -7.54 -21.45
N LYS A 197 12.24 -7.36 -20.21
CA LYS A 197 10.97 -7.94 -19.76
C LYS A 197 9.78 -7.47 -20.62
N LEU A 198 9.69 -6.17 -20.88
CA LEU A 198 8.62 -5.57 -21.69
C LEU A 198 8.66 -6.05 -23.15
N ASN A 199 9.84 -6.25 -23.72
CA ASN A 199 10.01 -6.82 -25.05
C ASN A 199 9.62 -8.30 -25.11
N LEU A 200 9.92 -9.09 -24.07
CA LEU A 200 9.47 -10.49 -23.96
C LEU A 200 7.94 -10.59 -23.84
N GLU A 201 7.29 -9.69 -23.11
CA GLU A 201 5.82 -9.65 -23.01
C GLU A 201 5.18 -9.33 -24.37
N LYS A 202 5.70 -8.34 -25.12
CA LYS A 202 5.25 -8.05 -26.49
C LYS A 202 5.37 -9.27 -27.41
N LYS A 203 6.52 -9.96 -27.40
CA LYS A 203 6.73 -11.20 -28.18
C LYS A 203 5.75 -12.31 -27.76
N SER A 204 5.53 -12.49 -26.45
CA SER A 204 4.57 -13.47 -25.93
C SER A 204 3.14 -13.17 -26.39
N GLN A 205 2.73 -11.91 -26.39
CA GLN A 205 1.41 -11.50 -26.89
C GLN A 205 1.28 -11.74 -28.40
N GLN A 206 2.29 -11.39 -29.20
CA GLN A 206 2.32 -11.66 -30.63
C GLN A 206 2.20 -13.16 -30.95
N VAL A 207 2.86 -14.03 -30.17
CA VAL A 207 2.72 -15.49 -30.31
C VAL A 207 1.28 -15.96 -30.02
N LYS A 208 0.61 -15.39 -29.01
CA LYS A 208 -0.81 -15.70 -28.72
C LYS A 208 -1.74 -15.25 -29.85
N GLU A 209 -1.50 -14.09 -30.44
CA GLU A 209 -2.26 -13.59 -31.59
C GLU A 209 -2.05 -14.45 -32.84
N ASN A 210 -0.82 -14.88 -33.10
CA ASN A 210 -0.51 -15.82 -34.19
C ASN A 210 -1.18 -17.18 -33.98
N PHE A 211 -1.18 -17.71 -32.74
CA PHE A 211 -1.89 -18.95 -32.42
C PHE A 211 -3.40 -18.82 -32.61
N LYS A 212 -4.00 -17.68 -32.22
CA LYS A 212 -5.42 -17.39 -32.47
C LYS A 212 -5.74 -17.37 -33.98
N LYS A 213 -4.90 -16.70 -34.78
CA LYS A 213 -5.05 -16.68 -36.25
C LYS A 213 -4.93 -18.08 -36.87
N LEU A 214 -4.00 -18.91 -36.36
CA LEU A 214 -3.83 -20.29 -36.81
C LEU A 214 -5.09 -21.13 -36.53
N MET A 215 -5.63 -21.06 -35.31
CA MET A 215 -6.89 -21.74 -34.95
C MET A 215 -8.06 -21.28 -35.83
N GLN A 216 -8.21 -19.98 -36.05
CA GLN A 216 -9.24 -19.43 -36.95
C GLN A 216 -9.06 -19.94 -38.38
N SER A 217 -7.83 -20.00 -38.89
CA SER A 217 -7.54 -20.57 -40.22
C SER A 217 -7.87 -22.06 -40.30
N GLN A 218 -7.65 -22.82 -39.23
CA GLN A 218 -8.01 -24.24 -39.16
C GLN A 218 -9.53 -24.45 -39.14
N GLU A 219 -10.26 -23.63 -38.37
CA GLU A 219 -11.73 -23.65 -38.35
C GLU A 219 -12.30 -23.28 -39.72
N SER A 220 -11.79 -22.24 -40.37
CA SER A 220 -12.19 -21.85 -41.73
C SER A 220 -11.91 -22.96 -42.75
N PHE A 221 -10.74 -23.62 -42.67
CA PHE A 221 -10.39 -24.74 -43.55
C PHE A 221 -11.30 -25.97 -43.33
N LYS A 222 -11.63 -26.30 -42.07
CA LYS A 222 -12.59 -27.36 -41.75
C LYS A 222 -13.99 -27.04 -42.27
N SER A 223 -14.44 -25.80 -42.14
CA SER A 223 -15.71 -25.33 -42.71
C SER A 223 -15.72 -25.44 -44.23
N TYR A 224 -14.61 -25.10 -44.90
CA TYR A 224 -14.46 -25.23 -46.35
C TYR A 224 -14.55 -26.69 -46.80
N LEU A 225 -13.82 -27.61 -46.16
CA LEU A 225 -13.91 -29.05 -46.47
C LEU A 225 -15.33 -29.59 -46.29
N ASN A 226 -16.02 -29.21 -45.22
CA ASN A 226 -17.43 -29.57 -44.99
C ASN A 226 -18.43 -28.92 -45.97
N SER A 227 -17.99 -28.00 -46.83
CA SER A 227 -18.82 -27.38 -47.89
C SER A 227 -18.52 -27.90 -49.29
N VAL A 228 -17.49 -28.73 -49.43
CA VAL A 228 -17.03 -29.35 -50.69
C VAL A 228 -17.36 -30.85 -50.74
N ILE A 229 -17.66 -31.45 -49.59
CA ILE A 229 -18.20 -32.82 -49.41
C ILE A 229 -19.73 -32.75 -49.39
#